data_AF-A0A833W9K0-F1
#
_entry.id   AF-A0A833W9K0-F1
#
_cell.length_a   1.000
_cell.length_b   1.000
_cell.length_c   1.000
_cell.angle_alpha   90.00
_cell.angle_beta   90.00
_cell.angle_gamma   90.00
#
_symmetry.space_group_name_H-M   'P 1'
#
loop_
_entity.id
_entity.type
_entity.pdbx_description
1 polymer ?
#
loop_
_entity_poly.entity_id
_entity_poly.type
_entity_poly.pdbx_seq_one_letter_code
_entity_poly.pdbx_strand_id
1 'polypeptide(L)'
;MAENETSSLLGTELKQLTFGWTDYTLFSSLLGISVLIGIYFGFFDKKQDNTTEYLLGGKTMSCFPVSMSLVASHISAVSLLAIPVEVYQYGTQYAVCIFTSLITCTLVSLIYIPVFYKLQTTSSFEYLELRFTRSVRLFASFLYTFSLIIYVPLIIYVPALAFSQATSINLYLLTPIICTVCTFYTTIGGLKAVVWADTIQMIVTLGSLFAVFVLGTMAVGGVSEVWRLSEEGRRIVFWKYECLLSLEHIETVE
;
A
#
# COMPACT_ATOMS: atom_id res chain seq x y z
N MET A 1 -30.68 -25.41 -16.00
CA MET A 1 -31.59 -24.25 -15.83
C MET A 1 -31.12 -23.35 -14.68
N ALA A 2 -30.83 -23.89 -13.50
CA ALA A 2 -30.22 -23.14 -12.37
C ALA A 2 -28.86 -22.48 -12.69
N GLU A 3 -28.02 -23.12 -13.52
CA GLU A 3 -26.68 -22.59 -13.87
C GLU A 3 -26.74 -21.34 -14.77
N ASN A 4 -27.82 -21.19 -15.55
CA ASN A 4 -28.05 -20.02 -16.42
C ASN A 4 -28.70 -18.85 -15.66
N GLU A 5 -29.44 -19.15 -14.59
CA GLU A 5 -29.96 -18.15 -13.65
C GLU A 5 -28.85 -17.61 -12.76
N THR A 6 -27.98 -18.46 -12.20
CA THR A 6 -26.84 -18.03 -11.40
C THR A 6 -25.85 -17.19 -12.21
N SER A 7 -25.58 -17.54 -13.48
CA SER A 7 -24.73 -16.71 -14.35
C SER A 7 -25.39 -15.39 -14.75
N SER A 8 -26.72 -15.35 -14.89
CA SER A 8 -27.48 -14.12 -15.15
C SER A 8 -27.58 -13.21 -13.92
N LEU A 9 -27.70 -13.78 -12.71
CA LEU A 9 -27.69 -13.05 -11.44
C LEU A 9 -26.29 -12.51 -11.13
N LEU A 10 -25.25 -13.34 -11.31
CA LEU A 10 -23.85 -12.90 -11.21
C LEU A 10 -23.54 -11.81 -12.24
N GLY A 11 -24.04 -11.97 -13.47
CA GLY A 11 -23.89 -10.98 -14.55
C GLY A 11 -24.69 -9.69 -14.32
N THR A 12 -25.76 -9.72 -13.53
CA THR A 12 -26.58 -8.54 -13.18
C THR A 12 -25.99 -7.81 -11.96
N GLU A 13 -25.50 -8.54 -10.96
CA GLU A 13 -24.76 -8.01 -9.81
C GLU A 13 -23.42 -7.37 -10.25
N LEU A 14 -22.70 -8.00 -11.18
CA LEU A 14 -21.49 -7.41 -11.79
C LEU A 14 -21.79 -6.17 -12.64
N LYS A 15 -22.99 -6.08 -13.22
CA LYS A 15 -23.43 -4.90 -13.98
C LYS A 15 -23.83 -3.73 -13.07
N GLN A 16 -24.22 -4.00 -11.82
CA GLN A 16 -24.54 -2.98 -10.81
C GLN A 16 -23.30 -2.41 -10.09
N LEU A 17 -22.13 -3.04 -10.21
CA LEU A 17 -20.84 -2.51 -9.76
C LEU A 17 -20.19 -1.56 -10.78
N THR A 18 -21.00 -0.76 -11.49
CA THR A 18 -20.47 0.29 -12.36
C THR A 18 -20.12 1.52 -11.54
N PHE A 19 -18.90 2.02 -11.70
CA PHE A 19 -18.44 3.26 -11.08
C PHE A 19 -19.48 4.37 -11.24
N GLY A 20 -20.03 4.85 -10.14
CA GLY A 20 -21.00 5.94 -10.14
C GLY A 20 -20.31 7.27 -10.43
N TRP A 21 -21.08 8.28 -10.81
CA TRP A 21 -20.58 9.65 -10.94
C TRP A 21 -19.85 10.11 -9.66
N THR A 22 -20.36 9.71 -8.49
CA THR A 22 -19.75 9.99 -7.18
C THR A 22 -18.33 9.42 -7.08
N ASP A 23 -18.09 8.20 -7.55
CA ASP A 23 -16.78 7.54 -7.44
C ASP A 23 -15.75 8.20 -8.36
N TYR A 24 -16.15 8.60 -9.58
CA TYR A 24 -15.31 9.39 -10.47
C TYR A 24 -14.96 10.75 -9.89
N THR A 25 -15.92 11.43 -9.26
CA THR A 25 -15.67 12.73 -8.63
C THR A 25 -14.72 12.61 -7.45
N LEU A 26 -14.86 11.57 -6.61
CA LEU A 26 -13.96 11.30 -5.50
C LEU A 26 -12.55 11.01 -6.00
N PHE A 27 -12.39 10.09 -6.95
CA PHE A 27 -11.09 9.75 -7.53
C PHE A 27 -10.40 10.96 -8.18
N SER A 28 -11.14 11.73 -8.99
CA SER A 28 -10.61 12.93 -9.65
C SER A 28 -10.27 14.02 -8.63
N SER A 29 -11.05 14.17 -7.57
CA SER A 29 -10.79 15.15 -6.50
C SER A 29 -9.52 14.79 -5.72
N LEU A 30 -9.29 13.50 -5.42
CA LEU A 30 -8.09 13.04 -4.71
C LEU A 30 -6.83 13.30 -5.54
N LEU A 31 -6.85 12.93 -6.83
CA LEU A 31 -5.75 13.24 -7.75
C LEU A 31 -5.56 14.76 -7.89
N GLY A 32 -6.65 15.51 -8.01
CA GLY A 32 -6.64 16.97 -8.09
C GLY A 32 -6.00 17.61 -6.86
N ILE A 33 -6.36 17.16 -5.65
CA ILE A 33 -5.78 17.63 -4.39
C ILE A 33 -4.27 17.34 -4.35
N SER A 34 -3.84 16.14 -4.73
CA SER A 34 -2.41 15.79 -4.78
C SER A 34 -1.63 16.69 -5.75
N VAL A 35 -2.20 16.98 -6.93
CA VAL A 35 -1.61 17.91 -7.90
C VAL A 35 -1.58 19.33 -7.35
N LEU A 36 -2.65 19.80 -6.72
CA LEU A 36 -2.72 21.13 -6.12
C LEU A 36 -1.69 21.31 -5.00
N ILE A 37 -1.49 20.30 -4.16
CA ILE A 37 -0.45 20.29 -3.12
C ILE A 37 0.94 20.33 -3.78
N GLY A 38 1.17 19.52 -4.82
CA GLY A 38 2.40 19.55 -5.61
C GLY A 38 2.71 20.93 -6.19
N ILE A 39 1.74 21.55 -6.86
CA ILE A 39 1.86 22.89 -7.46
C ILE A 39 2.04 23.95 -6.38
N TYR A 40 1.30 23.88 -5.27
CA TYR A 40 1.43 24.81 -4.16
C TYR A 40 2.86 24.82 -3.62
N PHE A 41 3.40 23.65 -3.28
CA PHE A 41 4.78 23.55 -2.77
C PHE A 41 5.84 23.79 -3.85
N GLY A 42 5.55 23.56 -5.13
CA GLY A 42 6.49 23.84 -6.22
C GLY A 42 6.61 25.33 -6.58
N PHE A 43 5.50 26.07 -6.57
CA PHE A 43 5.48 27.48 -7.00
C PHE A 43 5.50 28.48 -5.84
N PHE A 44 4.89 28.16 -4.69
CA PHE A 44 4.79 29.09 -3.56
C PHE A 44 5.89 28.89 -2.52
N ASP A 45 6.48 27.70 -2.40
CA ASP A 45 7.63 27.47 -1.51
C ASP A 45 8.93 27.82 -2.27
N LYS A 46 9.30 29.11 -2.30
CA LYS A 46 10.54 29.62 -2.94
C LYS A 46 11.85 29.10 -2.31
N LYS A 47 11.79 28.14 -1.39
CA LYS A 47 12.95 27.54 -0.70
C LYS A 47 13.52 26.31 -1.43
N GLN A 48 12.94 25.88 -2.54
CA GLN A 48 13.35 24.67 -3.27
C GLN A 48 14.74 24.72 -3.93
N ASP A 49 15.44 25.86 -3.94
CA ASP A 49 16.76 25.99 -4.58
C ASP A 49 17.87 25.14 -3.93
N ASN A 50 17.64 24.57 -2.75
CA ASN A 50 18.60 23.70 -2.08
C ASN A 50 18.20 22.22 -2.19
N THR A 51 19.12 21.36 -2.64
CA THR A 51 18.97 19.89 -2.69
C THR A 51 18.49 19.30 -1.37
N THR A 52 18.91 19.90 -0.25
CA THR A 52 18.47 19.49 1.11
C THR A 52 16.98 19.76 1.34
N GLU A 53 16.44 20.85 0.79
CA GLU A 53 15.02 21.18 0.88
C GLU A 53 14.19 20.21 0.04
N TYR A 54 14.64 19.94 -1.18
CA TYR A 54 13.96 19.03 -2.11
C TYR A 54 13.95 17.58 -1.61
N LEU A 55 15.10 17.07 -1.12
CA LEU A 55 15.26 15.68 -0.70
C LEU A 55 14.85 15.40 0.76
N LEU A 56 14.97 16.36 1.68
CA LEU A 56 14.71 16.14 3.11
C LEU A 56 13.56 17.01 3.66
N GLY A 57 12.94 17.84 2.82
CA GLY A 57 11.89 18.77 3.26
C GLY A 57 12.37 19.77 4.31
N GLY A 58 13.67 20.12 4.28
CA GLY A 58 14.26 21.10 5.19
C GLY A 58 14.38 20.65 6.64
N LYS A 59 14.12 19.37 6.95
CA LYS A 59 14.12 18.80 8.32
C LYS A 59 13.19 19.53 9.32
N THR A 60 12.27 20.37 8.84
CA THR A 60 11.35 21.18 9.65
C THR A 60 9.91 20.65 9.64
N MET A 61 9.71 19.50 9.00
CA MET A 61 8.43 18.80 8.93
C MET A 61 7.92 18.41 10.31
N SER A 62 6.61 18.58 10.54
CA SER A 62 5.95 18.08 11.73
C SER A 62 6.01 16.54 11.77
N CYS A 63 6.08 15.96 12.97
CA CYS A 63 6.14 14.51 13.16
C CYS A 63 4.92 13.80 12.54
N PHE A 64 3.73 14.39 12.68
CA PHE A 64 2.49 13.77 12.24
C PHE A 64 2.42 13.48 10.72
N PRO A 65 2.62 14.46 9.80
CA PRO A 65 2.65 14.16 8.36
C PRO A 65 3.74 13.15 7.96
N VAL A 66 4.91 13.23 8.60
CA VAL A 66 6.02 12.31 8.32
C VAL A 66 5.65 10.88 8.72
N SER A 67 5.08 10.67 9.90
CA SER A 67 4.62 9.36 10.34
C SER A 67 3.52 8.81 9.42
N MET A 68 2.56 9.65 9.02
CA MET A 68 1.50 9.24 8.11
C MET A 68 2.02 8.85 6.73
N SER A 69 2.97 9.59 6.16
CA SER A 69 3.60 9.25 4.88
C SER A 69 4.47 8.00 4.96
N LEU A 70 5.18 7.76 6.08
CA LEU A 70 5.91 6.51 6.30
C LEU A 70 4.96 5.30 6.35
N VAL A 71 3.81 5.44 7.01
CA VAL A 71 2.77 4.41 7.04
C VAL A 71 2.15 4.22 5.66
N ALA A 72 1.84 5.29 4.94
CA ALA A 72 1.30 5.24 3.58
C ALA A 72 2.27 4.56 2.60
N SER A 73 3.57 4.83 2.73
CA SER A 73 4.62 4.17 1.93
C SER A 73 4.71 2.67 2.20
N HIS A 74 4.38 2.24 3.42
CA HIS A 74 4.35 0.82 3.79
C HIS A 74 3.04 0.13 3.35
N ILE A 75 1.91 0.84 3.43
CA ILE A 75 0.59 0.32 3.06
C ILE A 75 0.33 0.61 1.58
N SER A 76 0.71 -0.34 0.73
CA SER A 76 0.40 -0.27 -0.69
C SER A 76 -1.06 -0.66 -0.98
N ALA A 77 -1.61 -0.16 -2.09
CA ALA A 77 -2.93 -0.59 -2.57
C ALA A 77 -2.98 -2.10 -2.88
N VAL A 78 -1.83 -2.68 -3.27
CA VAL A 78 -1.67 -4.15 -3.43
C VAL A 78 -1.97 -4.84 -2.11
N SER A 79 -1.35 -4.41 -1.01
CA SER A 79 -1.52 -5.00 0.31
C SER A 79 -2.97 -4.89 0.79
N LEU A 80 -3.62 -3.77 0.53
CA LEU A 80 -5.02 -3.54 0.90
C LEU A 80 -5.97 -4.56 0.23
N LEU A 81 -5.71 -4.92 -1.03
CA LEU A 81 -6.49 -5.93 -1.77
C LEU A 81 -6.04 -7.36 -1.45
N ALA A 82 -4.74 -7.61 -1.31
CA ALA A 82 -4.18 -8.94 -1.15
C ALA A 82 -4.42 -9.53 0.25
N ILE A 83 -4.32 -8.72 1.32
CA ILE A 83 -4.44 -9.22 2.70
C ILE A 83 -5.82 -9.82 2.99
N PRO A 84 -6.95 -9.16 2.64
CA PRO A 84 -8.28 -9.76 2.85
C PRO A 84 -8.47 -11.05 2.06
N VAL A 85 -7.93 -11.13 0.82
CA VAL A 85 -7.99 -12.33 -0.02
C VAL A 85 -7.20 -13.48 0.62
N GLU A 86 -5.99 -13.19 1.12
CA GLU A 86 -5.14 -14.15 1.83
C GLU A 86 -5.86 -14.70 3.08
N VAL A 87 -6.43 -13.82 3.90
CA VAL A 87 -7.16 -14.21 5.11
C VAL A 87 -8.43 -14.99 4.76
N TYR A 88 -9.10 -14.66 3.66
CA TYR A 88 -10.29 -15.36 3.20
C TYR A 88 -9.99 -16.78 2.68
N GLN A 89 -8.88 -16.96 1.97
CA GLN A 89 -8.50 -18.25 1.36
C GLN A 89 -7.74 -19.17 2.33
N TYR A 90 -6.78 -18.62 3.07
CA TYR A 90 -5.84 -19.38 3.90
C TYR A 90 -6.05 -19.21 5.40
N GLY A 91 -6.96 -18.33 5.81
CA GLY A 91 -7.38 -18.16 7.21
C GLY A 91 -6.59 -17.10 7.99
N THR A 92 -6.85 -17.03 9.29
CA THR A 92 -6.35 -15.99 10.20
C THR A 92 -4.85 -16.06 10.53
N GLN A 93 -4.12 -17.02 9.97
CA GLN A 93 -2.68 -17.22 10.22
C GLN A 93 -1.83 -16.01 9.79
N TYR A 94 -2.31 -15.22 8.82
CA TYR A 94 -1.66 -13.98 8.41
C TYR A 94 -1.51 -12.97 9.56
N ALA A 95 -2.31 -13.08 10.64
CA ALA A 95 -2.20 -12.25 11.83
C ALA A 95 -0.80 -12.34 12.51
N VAL A 96 -0.06 -13.43 12.32
CA VAL A 96 1.32 -13.56 12.81
C VAL A 96 2.23 -12.49 12.19
N CYS A 97 2.03 -12.13 10.92
CA CYS A 97 2.79 -11.07 10.25
C CYS A 97 2.59 -9.70 10.92
N ILE A 98 1.40 -9.43 11.48
CA ILE A 98 1.12 -8.20 12.22
C ILE A 98 2.00 -8.15 13.48
N PHE A 99 2.06 -9.27 14.23
CA PHE A 99 2.89 -9.35 15.43
C PHE A 99 4.38 -9.19 15.13
N THR A 100 4.90 -9.86 14.09
CA THR A 100 6.30 -9.69 13.65
C THR A 100 6.60 -8.27 13.20
N SER A 101 5.64 -7.60 12.55
CA SER A 101 5.79 -6.21 12.12
C SER A 101 5.87 -5.25 13.30
N LEU A 102 5.06 -5.47 14.36
CA LEU A 102 5.12 -4.66 15.59
C LEU A 102 6.47 -4.79 16.31
N ILE A 103 7.01 -6.00 16.40
CA ILE A 103 8.34 -6.25 16.99
C ILE A 103 9.41 -5.54 16.16
N THR A 104 9.38 -5.71 14.83
CA THR A 104 10.35 -5.09 13.92
C THR A 104 10.30 -3.57 14.02
N CYS A 105 9.11 -2.97 14.03
CA CYS A 105 8.93 -1.53 14.18
C CYS A 105 9.51 -1.02 15.51
N THR A 106 9.31 -1.76 16.60
CA THR A 106 9.86 -1.43 17.92
C THR A 106 11.39 -1.45 17.90
N LEU A 107 11.99 -2.50 17.33
CA LEU A 107 13.45 -2.62 17.20
C LEU A 107 14.04 -1.52 16.32
N VAL A 108 13.41 -1.20 15.19
CA VAL A 108 13.83 -0.10 14.32
C VAL A 108 13.78 1.23 15.06
N SER A 109 12.70 1.50 15.78
CA SER A 109 12.54 2.75 16.54
C SER A 109 13.56 2.90 17.67
N LEU A 110 13.91 1.81 18.37
CA LEU A 110 14.81 1.87 19.53
C LEU A 110 16.29 1.78 19.17
N ILE A 111 16.64 1.05 18.11
CA ILE A 111 18.04 0.75 17.77
C ILE A 111 18.50 1.57 16.56
N TYR A 112 17.74 1.53 15.46
CA TYR A 112 18.20 2.09 14.19
C TYR A 112 17.97 3.60 14.09
N ILE A 113 16.77 4.08 14.42
CA ILE A 113 16.43 5.51 14.37
C ILE A 113 17.42 6.41 15.15
N PRO A 114 17.80 6.12 16.41
CA PRO A 114 18.73 7.00 17.13
C PRO A 114 20.13 7.04 16.52
N VAL A 115 20.57 5.96 15.85
CA VAL A 115 21.86 5.94 15.14
C VAL A 115 21.79 6.85 13.92
N PHE A 116 20.79 6.67 13.06
CA PHE A 116 20.62 7.51 11.86
C PHE A 116 20.35 8.97 12.19
N TYR A 117 19.62 9.25 13.27
CA TYR A 117 19.38 10.61 13.72
C TYR A 117 20.67 11.31 14.16
N LYS A 118 21.60 10.62 14.82
CA LYS A 118 22.90 11.21 15.19
C LYS A 118 23.83 11.43 14.00
N LEU A 119 23.79 10.54 13.02
CA LEU A 119 24.64 10.62 11.83
C LEU A 119 24.20 11.72 10.85
N GLN A 120 22.93 12.14 10.88
CA GLN A 120 22.37 13.21 10.02
C GLN A 120 22.64 12.99 8.51
N THR A 121 22.82 11.73 8.11
CA THR A 121 23.11 11.35 6.71
C THR A 121 21.90 11.62 5.83
N THR A 122 22.15 12.01 4.58
CA THR A 122 21.09 12.28 3.60
C THR A 122 20.50 11.00 3.02
N SER A 123 21.29 9.93 3.00
CA SER A 123 20.90 8.61 2.52
C SER A 123 21.22 7.54 3.55
N SER A 124 20.37 6.53 3.67
CA SER A 124 20.64 5.36 4.51
C SER A 124 21.87 4.58 4.04
N PHE A 125 22.21 4.62 2.74
CA PHE A 125 23.38 3.93 2.19
C PHE A 125 24.71 4.61 2.55
N GLU A 126 24.67 5.89 2.95
CA GLU A 126 25.86 6.61 3.41
C GLU A 126 26.44 5.98 4.68
N TYR A 127 25.59 5.39 5.53
CA TYR A 127 26.02 4.59 6.67
C TYR A 127 26.90 3.40 6.27
N LEU A 128 26.61 2.75 5.13
CA LEU A 128 27.42 1.62 4.64
C LEU A 128 28.81 2.07 4.19
N GLU A 129 28.95 3.29 3.68
CA GLU A 129 30.26 3.86 3.36
C GLU A 129 31.06 4.16 4.62
N LEU A 130 30.42 4.74 5.66
CA LEU A 130 31.05 5.04 6.93
C LEU A 130 31.50 3.76 7.67
N ARG A 131 30.73 2.67 7.57
CA ARG A 131 31.02 1.42 8.27
C ARG A 131 31.95 0.48 7.50
N PHE A 132 31.86 0.49 6.18
CA PHE A 132 32.61 -0.39 5.28
C PHE A 132 33.44 0.44 4.29
N THR A 133 32.96 0.58 3.06
CA THR A 133 33.66 1.27 1.98
C THR A 133 32.68 1.86 0.96
N ARG A 134 33.16 2.79 0.13
CA ARG A 134 32.39 3.41 -0.95
C ARG A 134 31.83 2.40 -1.95
N SER A 135 32.55 1.32 -2.25
CA SER A 135 32.11 0.26 -3.16
C SER A 135 30.85 -0.43 -2.66
N VAL A 136 30.74 -0.69 -1.35
CA VAL A 136 29.55 -1.29 -0.74
C VAL A 136 28.36 -0.35 -0.84
N ARG A 137 28.55 0.96 -0.60
CA ARG A 137 27.49 1.96 -0.79
C ARG A 137 26.97 1.96 -2.23
N LEU A 138 27.85 2.03 -3.22
CA LEU A 138 27.46 2.05 -4.63
C LEU A 138 26.72 0.77 -5.01
N PHE A 139 27.23 -0.40 -4.60
CA PHE A 139 26.59 -1.68 -4.87
C PHE A 139 25.20 -1.79 -4.23
N ALA A 140 25.07 -1.43 -2.94
CA ALA A 140 23.79 -1.48 -2.23
C ALA A 140 22.76 -0.50 -2.82
N SER A 141 23.17 0.74 -3.11
CA SER A 141 22.29 1.74 -3.72
C SER A 141 21.85 1.33 -5.14
N PHE A 142 22.74 0.71 -5.92
CA PHE A 142 22.42 0.18 -7.24
C PHE A 142 21.41 -0.98 -7.16
N LEU A 143 21.66 -1.97 -6.30
CA LEU A 143 20.74 -3.10 -6.10
C LEU A 143 19.36 -2.65 -5.63
N TYR A 144 19.32 -1.67 -4.72
CA TYR A 144 18.05 -1.11 -4.25
C TYR A 144 17.31 -0.36 -5.35
N THR A 145 18.01 0.48 -6.13
CA THR A 145 17.42 1.20 -7.27
C THR A 145 16.90 0.24 -8.32
N PHE A 146 17.67 -0.80 -8.65
CA PHE A 146 17.25 -1.85 -9.58
C PHE A 146 16.00 -2.60 -9.07
N SER A 147 15.97 -2.93 -7.77
CA SER A 147 14.80 -3.55 -7.15
C SER A 147 13.57 -2.65 -7.22
N LEU A 148 13.73 -1.33 -7.00
CA LEU A 148 12.64 -0.35 -7.14
C LEU A 148 12.12 -0.24 -8.58
N ILE A 149 12.99 -0.27 -9.59
CA ILE A 149 12.58 -0.21 -11.01
C ILE A 149 11.68 -1.41 -11.36
N ILE A 150 11.93 -2.58 -10.78
CA ILE A 150 11.11 -3.78 -10.99
C ILE A 150 9.83 -3.71 -10.14
N TYR A 151 9.93 -3.22 -8.90
CA TYR A 151 8.83 -3.26 -7.94
C TYR A 151 7.77 -2.19 -8.18
N VAL A 152 8.16 -0.96 -8.54
CA VAL A 152 7.24 0.19 -8.70
C VAL A 152 6.16 -0.05 -9.78
N PRO A 153 6.46 -0.61 -10.97
CA PRO A 153 5.43 -0.94 -11.95
C PRO A 153 4.42 -1.98 -11.43
N LEU A 154 4.86 -2.97 -10.65
CA LEU A 154 3.98 -4.01 -10.11
C LEU A 154 2.98 -3.43 -9.13
N ILE A 155 3.42 -2.53 -8.24
CA ILE A 155 2.53 -1.90 -7.26
C ILE A 155 1.53 -0.93 -7.89
N ILE A 156 1.84 -0.35 -9.05
CA ILE A 156 0.90 0.49 -9.82
C ILE A 156 -0.08 -0.39 -10.61
N TYR A 157 0.39 -1.51 -11.15
CA TYR A 157 -0.40 -2.39 -12.02
C TYR A 157 -1.60 -3.01 -11.31
N VAL A 158 -1.45 -3.54 -10.09
CA VAL A 158 -2.53 -4.22 -9.35
C VAL A 158 -3.74 -3.31 -9.08
N PRO A 159 -3.60 -2.10 -8.49
CA PRO A 159 -4.74 -1.21 -8.30
C PRO A 159 -5.28 -0.67 -9.63
N ALA A 160 -4.44 -0.44 -10.64
CA ALA A 160 -4.90 -0.03 -11.96
C ALA A 160 -5.75 -1.13 -12.63
N LEU A 161 -5.38 -2.40 -12.45
CA LEU A 161 -6.15 -3.55 -12.91
C LEU A 161 -7.50 -3.61 -12.20
N ALA A 162 -7.52 -3.51 -10.87
CA ALA A 162 -8.76 -3.50 -10.10
C ALA A 162 -9.69 -2.35 -10.53
N PHE A 163 -9.14 -1.15 -10.75
CA PHE A 163 -9.88 0.00 -11.24
C PHE A 163 -10.41 -0.20 -12.67
N SER A 164 -9.57 -0.75 -13.57
CA SER A 164 -9.94 -1.06 -14.96
C SER A 164 -11.12 -2.03 -15.02
N GLN A 165 -11.17 -3.03 -14.13
CA GLN A 165 -12.29 -3.96 -14.05
C GLN A 165 -13.58 -3.28 -13.55
N ALA A 166 -13.49 -2.39 -12.57
CA ALA A 166 -14.66 -1.68 -12.02
C ALA A 166 -15.23 -0.62 -12.97
N THR A 167 -14.38 -0.03 -13.81
CA THR A 167 -14.71 1.11 -14.67
C THR A 167 -14.87 0.71 -16.14
N SER A 168 -14.46 -0.50 -16.54
CA SER A 168 -14.40 -0.97 -17.93
C SER A 168 -13.53 -0.10 -18.86
N ILE A 169 -12.68 0.77 -18.32
CA ILE A 169 -11.68 1.55 -19.09
C ILE A 169 -10.46 0.66 -19.35
N ASN A 170 -9.89 0.79 -20.55
CA ASN A 170 -8.70 0.06 -20.94
C ASN A 170 -7.50 0.38 -20.03
N LEU A 171 -6.89 -0.67 -19.45
CA LEU A 171 -5.73 -0.59 -18.57
C LEU A 171 -4.52 0.12 -19.20
N TYR A 172 -4.31 -0.04 -20.51
CA TYR A 172 -3.22 0.59 -21.25
C TYR A 172 -3.37 2.12 -21.35
N LEU A 173 -4.59 2.64 -21.22
CA LEU A 173 -4.84 4.09 -21.20
C LEU A 173 -4.77 4.65 -19.78
N LEU A 174 -5.36 3.93 -18.81
CA LEU A 174 -5.43 4.37 -17.41
C LEU A 174 -4.04 4.48 -16.76
N THR A 175 -3.21 3.44 -16.93
CA THR A 175 -1.89 3.34 -16.29
C THR A 175 -0.98 4.53 -16.61
N PRO A 176 -0.73 4.89 -17.88
CA PRO A 176 0.15 6.02 -18.19
C PRO A 176 -0.41 7.37 -17.71
N ILE A 177 -1.72 7.55 -17.64
CA ILE A 177 -2.34 8.78 -17.10
C ILE A 177 -2.00 8.94 -15.62
N ILE A 178 -2.24 7.89 -14.81
CA ILE A 178 -1.95 7.91 -13.37
C ILE A 178 -0.45 8.11 -13.13
N CYS A 179 0.42 7.40 -13.87
CA CYS A 179 1.87 7.56 -13.76
C CYS A 179 2.33 8.98 -14.11
N THR A 180 1.74 9.59 -15.14
CA THR A 180 2.08 10.95 -15.57
C THR A 180 1.69 11.96 -14.49
N VAL A 181 0.47 11.88 -13.97
CA VAL A 181 0.00 12.75 -12.88
C VAL A 181 0.86 12.58 -11.64
N CYS A 182 1.17 11.33 -11.27
CA CYS A 182 1.99 11.00 -10.12
C CYS A 182 3.40 11.56 -10.21
N THR A 183 4.04 11.35 -11.36
CA THR A 183 5.38 11.88 -11.65
C THR A 183 5.36 13.41 -11.63
N PHE A 184 4.36 14.02 -12.25
CA PHE A 184 4.24 15.48 -12.35
C PHE A 184 4.17 16.14 -10.97
N TYR A 185 3.25 15.71 -10.08
CA TYR A 185 3.14 16.33 -8.76
C TYR A 185 4.37 16.06 -7.88
N THR A 186 5.00 14.88 -8.05
CA THR A 186 6.19 14.49 -7.29
C THR A 186 7.41 15.31 -7.69
N THR A 187 7.66 15.47 -9.00
CA THR A 187 8.80 16.24 -9.51
C THR A 187 8.69 17.73 -9.18
N ILE A 188 7.48 18.29 -9.21
CA ILE A 188 7.27 19.72 -8.93
C ILE A 188 7.32 20.02 -7.42
N GLY A 189 6.75 19.13 -6.60
CA GLY A 189 6.55 19.40 -5.18
C GLY A 189 7.67 18.94 -4.24
N GLY A 190 8.56 18.04 -4.70
CA GLY A 190 9.62 17.45 -3.88
C GLY A 190 9.09 16.61 -2.71
N LEU A 191 9.96 16.19 -1.79
CA LEU A 191 9.57 15.32 -0.67
C LEU A 191 8.45 15.95 0.18
N LYS A 192 8.45 17.29 0.34
CA LYS A 192 7.43 17.95 1.15
C LYS A 192 6.02 17.76 0.64
N ALA A 193 5.82 17.95 -0.66
CA ALA A 193 4.51 17.79 -1.26
C ALA A 193 4.05 16.33 -1.20
N VAL A 194 4.96 15.39 -1.46
CA VAL A 194 4.67 13.95 -1.37
C VAL A 194 4.18 13.59 0.02
N VAL A 195 4.87 14.01 1.08
CA VAL A 195 4.48 13.73 2.47
C VAL A 195 3.09 14.28 2.80
N TRP A 196 2.75 15.49 2.32
CA TRP A 196 1.43 16.07 2.53
C TRP A 196 0.33 15.38 1.72
N ALA A 197 0.59 15.06 0.45
CA ALA A 197 -0.32 14.31 -0.40
C ALA A 197 -0.61 12.92 0.21
N ASP A 198 0.44 12.21 0.64
CA ASP A 198 0.34 10.92 1.31
C ASP A 198 -0.49 11.01 2.60
N THR A 199 -0.31 12.07 3.38
CA THR A 199 -1.07 12.27 4.64
C THR A 199 -2.56 12.35 4.37
N ILE A 200 -2.98 13.18 3.40
CA ILE A 200 -4.39 13.32 3.03
C ILE A 200 -4.92 12.00 2.45
N GLN A 201 -4.18 11.38 1.54
CA GLN A 201 -4.57 10.11 0.92
C GLN A 201 -4.71 8.99 1.96
N MET A 202 -3.83 8.95 2.95
CA MET A 202 -3.88 7.95 4.02
C MET A 202 -5.07 8.16 4.96
N ILE A 203 -5.39 9.41 5.33
CA ILE A 203 -6.58 9.71 6.13
C ILE A 203 -7.85 9.23 5.41
N VAL A 204 -7.96 9.53 4.11
CA VAL A 204 -9.09 9.08 3.29
C VAL A 204 -9.13 7.55 3.17
N THR A 205 -7.97 6.91 2.99
CA THR A 205 -7.87 5.45 2.90
C THR A 205 -8.27 4.77 4.22
N LEU A 206 -7.80 5.27 5.37
CA LEU A 206 -8.20 4.76 6.68
C LEU A 206 -9.69 4.96 6.94
N GLY A 207 -10.23 6.14 6.61
CA GLY A 207 -11.67 6.41 6.73
C GLY A 207 -12.50 5.45 5.87
N SER A 208 -12.04 5.19 4.64
CA SER A 208 -12.70 4.26 3.71
C SER A 208 -12.65 2.82 4.22
N LEU A 209 -11.50 2.37 4.72
CA LEU A 209 -11.34 1.04 5.33
C LEU A 209 -12.23 0.87 6.56
N PHE A 210 -12.30 1.88 7.42
CA PHE A 210 -13.17 1.86 8.60
C PHE A 210 -14.64 1.80 8.21
N ALA A 211 -15.07 2.59 7.21
CA ALA A 211 -16.43 2.56 6.70
C ALA A 211 -16.80 1.18 6.12
N VAL A 212 -15.91 0.59 5.30
CA VAL A 212 -16.10 -0.76 4.75
C VAL A 212 -16.20 -1.81 5.86
N PHE A 213 -15.37 -1.70 6.91
CA PHE A 213 -15.42 -2.60 8.06
C PHE A 213 -16.77 -2.51 8.81
N VAL A 214 -17.25 -1.29 9.09
CA VAL A 214 -18.52 -1.09 9.80
C VAL A 214 -19.71 -1.55 8.94
N LEU A 215 -19.78 -1.14 7.68
CA LEU A 215 -20.88 -1.53 6.80
C LEU A 215 -20.87 -3.04 6.52
N GLY A 216 -19.68 -3.63 6.33
CA GLY A 216 -19.53 -5.07 6.13
C GLY A 216 -19.96 -5.87 7.35
N THR A 217 -19.58 -5.46 8.56
CA THR A 217 -20.01 -6.12 9.80
C THR A 217 -21.51 -5.98 10.03
N MET A 218 -22.10 -4.82 9.73
CA MET A 218 -23.55 -4.62 9.82
C MET A 218 -24.33 -5.46 8.81
N ALA A 219 -23.85 -5.56 7.57
CA ALA A 219 -24.50 -6.34 6.51
C ALA A 219 -24.57 -7.85 6.83
N VAL A 220 -23.58 -8.37 7.55
CA VAL A 220 -23.52 -9.78 7.96
C VAL A 220 -24.38 -10.05 9.21
N GLY A 221 -24.92 -9.04 9.90
CA GLY A 221 -25.73 -9.20 11.11
C GLY A 221 -24.95 -8.99 12.42
N GLY A 222 -23.76 -8.39 12.34
CA GLY A 222 -22.94 -7.98 13.48
C GLY A 222 -21.65 -8.78 13.66
N VAL A 223 -20.79 -8.31 14.55
CA VAL A 223 -19.45 -8.90 14.80
C VAL A 223 -19.56 -10.35 15.29
N SER A 224 -20.59 -10.68 16.07
CA SER A 224 -20.82 -12.04 16.55
C SER A 224 -21.10 -13.02 15.41
N GLU A 225 -21.83 -12.57 14.38
CA GLU A 225 -22.18 -13.41 13.24
C GLU A 225 -20.99 -13.57 12.29
N VAL A 226 -20.19 -12.52 12.10
CA VAL A 226 -18.91 -12.60 11.39
C VAL A 226 -17.97 -13.63 12.05
N TRP A 227 -17.92 -13.66 13.38
CA TRP A 227 -17.12 -14.63 14.12
C TRP A 227 -17.64 -16.05 13.94
N ARG A 228 -18.96 -16.26 14.07
CA ARG A 228 -19.60 -17.57 13.87
C ARG A 228 -19.37 -18.11 12.46
N LEU A 229 -19.56 -17.28 11.43
CA LEU A 229 -19.31 -17.67 10.04
C LEU A 229 -17.84 -17.96 9.76
N SER A 230 -16.92 -17.25 10.42
CA SER A 230 -15.49 -17.51 10.30
C SER A 230 -15.09 -18.85 10.94
N GLU A 231 -15.76 -19.22 12.03
CA GLU A 231 -15.58 -20.50 12.73
C GLU A 231 -16.18 -21.66 11.91
N GLU A 232 -17.39 -21.50 11.38
CA GLU A 232 -18.05 -22.48 10.50
C GLU A 232 -17.30 -22.68 9.18
N GLY A 233 -16.76 -21.60 8.61
CA GLY A 233 -15.90 -21.65 7.43
C GLY A 233 -14.52 -22.23 7.68
N ARG A 234 -14.20 -22.66 8.92
CA ARG A 234 -12.88 -23.12 9.36
C ARG A 234 -11.75 -22.14 9.00
N ARG A 235 -12.03 -20.84 8.99
CA ARG A 235 -11.07 -19.78 8.64
C ARG A 235 -10.28 -19.27 9.84
N ILE A 236 -10.74 -19.58 11.05
CA ILE A 236 -10.00 -19.30 12.30
C ILE A 236 -8.92 -20.37 12.47
N VAL A 237 -7.78 -20.13 11.84
CA VAL A 237 -6.62 -21.02 11.85
C VAL A 237 -5.43 -20.19 12.28
N PHE A 238 -5.05 -20.29 13.55
CA PHE A 238 -3.89 -19.58 14.09
C PHE A 238 -2.59 -20.37 13.94
N TRP A 239 -2.67 -21.70 13.91
CA TRP A 239 -1.52 -22.59 14.11
C TRP A 239 -1.56 -23.86 13.24
N LYS A 240 -1.83 -23.74 11.93
CA LYS A 240 -1.68 -24.89 11.04
C LYS A 240 -0.24 -24.98 10.55
N TYR A 241 0.61 -25.57 11.38
CA TYR A 241 1.97 -25.98 11.00
C TYR A 241 1.93 -27.30 10.22
N GLU A 242 1.12 -27.41 9.16
CA GLU A 242 1.32 -28.49 8.20
C GLU A 242 2.61 -28.16 7.45
N CYS A 243 3.71 -28.57 8.08
CA CYS A 243 4.98 -28.75 7.44
C CYS A 243 4.74 -29.52 6.13
N LEU A 244 5.33 -29.05 5.05
CA LEU A 244 5.41 -29.70 3.74
C LEU A 244 6.11 -31.08 3.85
N LEU A 245 5.51 -32.01 4.58
CA LEU A 245 5.96 -33.39 4.83
C LEU A 245 4.89 -34.41 4.44
N SER A 246 3.70 -34.00 3.98
CA SER A 246 2.71 -34.92 3.40
C SER A 246 3.03 -35.37 1.96
N LEU A 247 4.19 -35.01 1.39
CA LEU A 247 4.67 -35.67 0.17
C LEU A 247 5.08 -37.13 0.40
N GLU A 248 5.10 -37.62 1.64
CA GLU A 248 5.36 -39.05 1.94
C GLU A 248 4.10 -39.94 1.86
N HIS A 249 2.91 -39.39 1.53
CA HIS A 249 1.68 -40.19 1.33
C HIS A 249 1.27 -40.35 -0.14
N ILE A 250 2.09 -39.89 -1.10
CA ILE A 250 1.85 -40.13 -2.54
C ILE A 250 2.61 -41.38 -3.05
N GLU A 251 3.49 -42.00 -2.25
CA GLU A 251 4.17 -43.27 -2.60
C GLU A 251 3.50 -44.54 -2.04
N THR A 252 2.33 -44.45 -1.38
CA THR A 252 1.63 -45.63 -0.82
C THR A 252 0.20 -45.82 -1.33
N VAL A 253 -0.07 -45.40 -2.56
CA VAL A 253 -1.22 -45.90 -3.32
C VAL A 253 -0.71 -46.38 -4.67
N GLU A 254 -0.22 -47.62 -4.68
CA GLU A 254 -0.36 -48.54 -5.83
C GLU A 254 -1.81 -48.57 -6.34
#